data_AF-A0A920QFC6-F1
#
_entry.id   AF-A0A920QFC6-F1
#
_cell.length_a   1.000
_cell.length_b   1.000
_cell.length_c   1.000
_cell.angle_alpha   90.00
_cell.angle_beta   90.00
_cell.angle_gamma   90.00
#
_symmetry.space_group_name_H-M   'P 1'
#
loop_
_entity.id
_entity.type
_entity.pdbx_description
1 polymer ?
#
loop_
_entity_poly.entity_id
_entity_poly.type
_entity_poly.pdbx_seq_one_letter_code
_entity_poly.pdbx_strand_id
1 'polypeptide(L)'
;MGLYKVDMVPGSVGSLAWFYVDGTKAGNEEIETGTIAFEGGMIDEGDYKAVFFENDGYTIFAETPFKVQQAAPDTPQLVSSSPQDGSKNADPAIAFKAVIRNGSTSLNLESVKLSLNNQDVKVDIITSDDGFNTVSFTGEGCLKPVPVTSSRWNSPTTAIR
;
A
#
# COMPACT_ATOMS: atom_id res chain seq x y z
N MET A 1 13.53 24.57 -11.13
CA MET A 1 13.05 23.41 -10.34
C MET A 1 11.89 22.73 -11.06
N GLY A 2 11.89 21.41 -11.19
CA GLY A 2 10.81 20.66 -11.82
C GLY A 2 10.43 19.40 -11.05
N LEU A 3 9.16 19.01 -11.11
CA LEU A 3 8.63 17.79 -10.50
C LEU A 3 8.34 16.75 -11.58
N TYR A 4 8.72 15.50 -11.29
CA TYR A 4 8.68 14.37 -12.21
C TYR A 4 8.30 13.09 -11.47
N LYS A 5 7.73 12.10 -12.17
CA LYS A 5 7.79 10.73 -11.68
C LYS A 5 9.23 10.22 -11.76
N VAL A 6 9.61 9.25 -10.94
CA VAL A 6 11.00 8.75 -10.90
C VAL A 6 11.48 8.18 -12.24
N ASP A 7 10.58 7.58 -13.02
CA ASP A 7 10.83 6.99 -14.34
C ASP A 7 10.89 8.00 -15.49
N MET A 8 10.48 9.25 -15.26
CA MET A 8 10.56 10.32 -16.25
C MET A 8 11.99 10.83 -16.40
N VAL A 9 12.41 11.04 -17.65
CA VAL A 9 13.72 11.59 -18.02
C VAL A 9 13.56 13.07 -18.41
N PRO A 10 14.04 14.02 -17.59
CA PRO A 10 14.01 15.45 -17.93
C PRO A 10 14.62 15.73 -19.30
N GLY A 11 14.00 16.63 -20.06
CA GLY A 11 14.40 16.99 -21.42
C GLY A 11 13.91 16.04 -22.51
N SER A 12 13.61 14.78 -22.17
CA SER A 12 12.87 13.86 -23.07
C SER A 12 11.36 13.98 -22.88
N VAL A 13 10.93 14.21 -21.64
CA VAL A 13 9.55 14.48 -21.28
C VAL A 13 9.46 15.79 -20.48
N GLY A 14 8.34 16.50 -20.63
CA GLY A 14 8.09 17.74 -19.89
C GLY A 14 7.84 17.48 -18.41
N SER A 15 8.22 18.44 -17.56
CA SER A 15 7.91 18.42 -16.13
C SER A 15 6.41 18.36 -15.87
N LEU A 16 5.99 17.68 -14.81
CA LEU A 16 4.60 17.69 -14.34
C LEU A 16 4.22 19.06 -13.79
N ALA A 17 5.15 19.68 -13.08
CA ALA A 17 5.10 21.07 -12.65
C ALA A 17 6.53 21.62 -12.56
N TRP A 18 6.69 22.93 -12.69
CA TRP A 18 8.01 23.57 -12.59
C TRP A 18 7.89 25.02 -12.16
N PHE A 19 8.96 25.60 -11.63
CA PHE A 19 9.15 27.04 -11.44
C PHE A 19 10.65 27.34 -11.52
N TYR A 20 11.01 28.58 -11.81
CA TYR A 20 12.37 29.07 -11.51
C TYR A 20 12.56 29.11 -9.98
N VAL A 21 13.80 29.30 -9.53
CA VAL A 21 14.16 29.27 -8.10
C VAL A 21 13.47 30.38 -7.29
N ASP A 22 13.06 31.45 -7.96
CA ASP A 22 12.26 32.56 -7.44
C ASP A 22 10.76 32.25 -7.29
N GLY A 23 10.33 31.02 -7.63
CA GLY A 23 8.93 30.62 -7.60
C GLY A 23 8.10 31.19 -8.76
N THR A 24 8.71 31.88 -9.72
CA THR A 24 8.01 32.41 -10.89
C THR A 24 8.22 31.54 -12.13
N LYS A 25 7.53 31.90 -13.21
CA LYS A 25 7.72 31.29 -14.54
C LYS A 25 8.59 32.15 -15.47
N ALA A 26 9.07 33.28 -14.97
CA ALA A 26 9.86 34.24 -15.74
C ALA A 26 11.32 34.31 -15.29
N GLY A 27 11.63 33.90 -14.05
CA GLY A 27 13.00 33.92 -13.52
C GLY A 27 13.50 35.35 -13.35
N ASN A 28 12.80 36.13 -12.53
CA ASN A 28 13.04 37.57 -12.40
C ASN A 28 14.15 37.90 -11.40
N GLU A 29 14.41 36.99 -10.46
CA GLU A 29 15.32 37.24 -9.33
C GLU A 29 16.34 36.11 -9.16
N GLU A 30 17.56 36.50 -8.82
CA GLU A 30 18.60 35.56 -8.37
C GLU A 30 18.39 35.27 -6.89
N ILE A 31 18.14 34.01 -6.55
CA ILE A 31 17.87 33.58 -5.17
C ILE A 31 18.84 32.46 -4.78
N GLU A 32 19.51 32.64 -3.64
CA GLU A 32 20.39 31.62 -3.05
C GLU A 32 19.60 30.62 -2.18
N THR A 33 18.57 31.08 -1.46
CA THR A 33 17.72 30.23 -0.60
C THR A 33 16.27 30.69 -0.65
N GLY A 34 15.33 29.74 -0.64
CA GLY A 34 13.90 30.05 -0.70
C GLY A 34 13.02 28.82 -0.67
N THR A 35 11.72 29.05 -0.81
CA THR A 35 10.69 28.00 -0.83
C THR A 35 9.82 28.17 -2.07
N ILE A 36 9.57 27.08 -2.78
CA ILE A 36 8.65 27.04 -3.91
C ILE A 36 7.43 26.21 -3.51
N ALA A 37 6.25 26.80 -3.62
CA ALA A 37 4.99 26.10 -3.39
C ALA A 37 4.41 25.61 -4.73
N PHE A 38 3.96 24.37 -4.75
CA PHE A 38 3.21 23.79 -5.86
C PHE A 38 1.76 23.60 -5.41
N GLU A 39 0.94 24.65 -5.54
CA GLU A 39 -0.44 24.70 -5.00
C GLU A 39 -1.35 23.57 -5.51
N GLY A 40 -1.14 23.10 -6.74
CA GLY A 40 -1.88 21.96 -7.30
C GLY A 40 -1.45 20.60 -6.76
N GLY A 41 -0.33 20.54 -6.02
CA GLY A 41 0.27 19.31 -5.52
C GLY A 41 0.53 18.27 -6.61
N MET A 42 0.47 17.01 -6.20
CA MET A 42 0.45 15.84 -7.08
C MET A 42 -0.86 15.11 -6.84
N ILE A 43 -1.61 14.86 -7.91
CA ILE A 43 -2.95 14.25 -7.83
C ILE A 43 -2.84 12.73 -7.70
N ASP A 44 -1.89 12.14 -8.43
CA ASP A 44 -1.71 10.69 -8.43
C ASP A 44 -0.76 10.26 -7.30
N GLU A 45 -1.09 9.15 -6.66
CA GLU A 45 -0.13 8.47 -5.80
C GLU A 45 1.04 7.92 -6.62
N GLY A 46 2.21 7.84 -5.98
CA GLY A 46 3.37 7.22 -6.59
C GLY A 46 4.68 7.80 -6.11
N ASP A 47 5.75 7.36 -6.78
CA ASP A 47 7.10 7.80 -6.53
C ASP A 47 7.47 8.94 -7.48
N TYR A 48 7.97 10.02 -6.90
CA TYR A 48 8.28 11.27 -7.57
C TYR A 48 9.69 11.73 -7.22
N LYS A 49 10.17 12.70 -7.97
CA LYS A 49 11.41 13.43 -7.68
C LYS A 49 11.23 14.91 -7.98
N ALA A 50 11.83 15.74 -7.13
CA ALA A 50 12.02 17.15 -7.40
C ALA A 50 13.46 17.34 -7.90
N VAL A 51 13.62 18.04 -9.02
CA VAL A 51 14.90 18.18 -9.72
C VAL A 51 15.25 19.66 -9.86
N PHE A 52 16.48 19.99 -9.49
CA PHE A 52 17.09 21.30 -9.68
C PHE A 52 17.97 21.27 -10.93
N PHE A 53 17.80 22.27 -11.80
CA PHE A 53 18.44 22.36 -13.10
C PHE A 53 19.28 23.63 -13.21
N GLU A 54 20.28 23.57 -14.07
CA GLU A 54 20.89 24.75 -14.67
C GLU A 54 19.83 25.65 -15.34
N ASN A 55 20.06 26.96 -15.32
CA ASN A 55 19.15 27.92 -15.92
C ASN A 55 18.94 27.62 -17.42
N ASP A 56 17.66 27.58 -17.83
CA ASP A 56 17.23 27.30 -19.21
C ASP A 56 17.80 26.02 -19.83
N GLY A 57 18.22 25.07 -18.99
CA GLY A 57 18.83 23.81 -19.40
C GLY A 57 18.26 22.59 -18.69
N TYR A 58 18.73 21.41 -19.09
CA TYR A 58 18.40 20.14 -18.46
C TYR A 58 19.59 19.50 -17.72
N THR A 59 20.70 20.24 -17.56
CA THR A 59 21.80 19.84 -16.67
C THR A 59 21.27 19.78 -15.25
N ILE A 60 21.31 18.62 -14.62
CA ILE A 60 20.80 18.39 -13.26
C ILE A 60 21.88 18.78 -12.26
N PHE A 61 21.55 19.64 -11.31
CA PHE A 61 22.43 20.02 -10.20
C PHE A 61 22.10 19.25 -8.91
N ALA A 62 20.83 18.96 -8.68
CA ALA A 62 20.39 18.15 -7.55
C ALA A 62 19.05 17.48 -7.86
N GLU A 63 18.79 16.35 -7.21
CA GLU A 63 17.47 15.72 -7.20
C GLU A 63 17.18 15.16 -5.81
N THR A 64 15.89 15.13 -5.46
CA THR A 64 15.43 14.51 -4.22
C THR A 64 14.15 13.69 -4.48
N PRO A 65 14.13 12.40 -4.13
CA PRO A 65 12.94 11.56 -4.29
C PRO A 65 11.93 11.85 -3.17
N PHE A 66 10.64 11.69 -3.48
CA PHE A 66 9.56 11.74 -2.50
C PHE A 66 8.39 10.86 -2.97
N LYS A 67 7.52 10.46 -2.04
CA LYS A 67 6.34 9.65 -2.33
C LYS A 67 5.07 10.46 -2.10
N VAL A 68 4.13 10.37 -3.02
CA VAL A 68 2.79 10.95 -2.89
C VAL A 68 1.83 9.80 -2.57
N GLN A 69 1.01 10.01 -1.54
CA GLN A 69 0.04 9.04 -1.05
C GLN A 69 -1.25 9.76 -0.70
N GLN A 70 -2.38 9.03 -0.68
CA GLN A 70 -3.64 9.54 -0.15
C GLN A 70 -3.43 10.08 1.27
N ALA A 71 -4.25 11.03 1.70
CA ALA A 71 -4.28 11.44 3.10
C ALA A 71 -4.45 10.22 4.02
N ALA A 72 -3.73 10.20 5.14
CA ALA A 72 -3.88 9.14 6.14
C ALA A 72 -5.30 9.18 6.71
N PRO A 73 -5.93 8.03 7.00
CA PRO A 73 -7.20 7.99 7.71
C PRO A 73 -7.05 8.52 9.15
N ASP A 74 -8.15 8.77 9.86
CA ASP A 74 -8.06 9.25 11.26
C ASP A 74 -7.50 8.19 12.21
N THR A 75 -7.81 6.91 11.95
CA THR A 75 -7.40 5.77 12.75
C THR A 75 -6.83 4.66 11.86
N PRO A 76 -6.08 3.68 12.42
CA PRO A 76 -5.63 2.54 11.65
C PRO A 76 -6.79 1.80 10.97
N GLN A 77 -6.63 1.50 9.69
CA GLN A 77 -7.66 0.83 8.89
C GLN A 77 -7.10 -0.42 8.19
N LEU A 78 -7.91 -1.48 8.16
CA LEU A 78 -7.63 -2.67 7.36
C LEU A 78 -7.78 -2.30 5.88
N VAL A 79 -6.71 -2.47 5.10
CA VAL A 79 -6.65 -2.19 3.66
C VAL A 79 -6.98 -3.44 2.87
N SER A 80 -6.40 -4.57 3.26
CA SER A 80 -6.65 -5.85 2.61
C SER A 80 -6.39 -7.01 3.55
N SER A 81 -7.02 -8.14 3.25
CA SER A 81 -6.73 -9.43 3.86
C SER A 81 -6.79 -10.55 2.83
N SER A 82 -5.97 -11.58 3.04
CA SER A 82 -5.95 -12.81 2.27
C SER A 82 -5.75 -13.99 3.23
N PRO A 83 -6.65 -14.99 3.24
CA PRO A 83 -7.94 -14.99 2.53
C PRO A 83 -8.84 -13.82 2.96
N GLN A 84 -9.70 -13.37 2.05
CA GLN A 84 -10.75 -12.40 2.38
C GLN A 84 -11.82 -13.04 3.27
N ASP A 85 -12.55 -12.23 4.03
CA ASP A 85 -13.65 -12.75 4.85
C ASP A 85 -14.67 -13.53 4.00
N GLY A 86 -15.10 -14.68 4.53
CA GLY A 86 -16.03 -15.59 3.85
C GLY A 86 -15.49 -16.33 2.61
N SER A 87 -14.19 -16.23 2.29
CA SER A 87 -13.58 -16.96 1.16
C SER A 87 -13.80 -18.47 1.27
N LYS A 88 -14.16 -19.11 0.15
CA LYS A 88 -14.37 -20.56 0.04
C LYS A 88 -13.53 -21.13 -1.09
N ASN A 89 -13.18 -22.42 -0.98
CA ASN A 89 -12.43 -23.16 -2.00
C ASN A 89 -11.08 -22.52 -2.37
N ALA A 90 -10.50 -21.75 -1.45
CA ALA A 90 -9.15 -21.22 -1.60
C ALA A 90 -8.12 -22.36 -1.50
N ASP A 91 -6.88 -22.06 -1.89
CA ASP A 91 -5.73 -22.94 -1.61
C ASP A 91 -5.80 -23.40 -0.14
N PRO A 92 -5.78 -24.72 0.13
CA PRO A 92 -5.89 -25.21 1.49
C PRO A 92 -4.64 -24.91 2.33
N ALA A 93 -3.57 -24.33 1.77
CA ALA A 93 -2.43 -23.84 2.53
C ALA A 93 -2.87 -22.96 3.71
N ILE A 94 -2.28 -23.21 4.88
CA ILE A 94 -2.56 -22.42 6.07
C ILE A 94 -1.75 -21.13 6.00
N ALA A 95 -2.34 -20.08 5.44
CA ALA A 95 -1.71 -18.77 5.37
C ALA A 95 -2.72 -17.66 5.64
N PHE A 96 -2.26 -16.60 6.29
CA PHE A 96 -2.99 -15.36 6.46
C PHE A 96 -2.05 -14.18 6.20
N LYS A 97 -2.57 -13.16 5.50
CA LYS A 97 -1.90 -11.88 5.31
C LYS A 97 -2.94 -10.78 5.43
N ALA A 98 -2.63 -9.73 6.19
CA ALA A 98 -3.41 -8.50 6.24
C ALA A 98 -2.50 -7.30 6.07
N VAL A 99 -2.99 -6.27 5.39
CA VAL A 99 -2.33 -4.97 5.29
C VAL A 99 -3.18 -3.97 6.04
N ILE A 100 -2.59 -3.27 7.00
CA ILE A 100 -3.24 -2.27 7.84
C ILE A 100 -2.50 -0.95 7.66
N ARG A 101 -3.21 0.09 7.25
CA ARG A 101 -2.66 1.44 7.10
C ARG A 101 -2.81 2.20 8.41
N ASN A 102 -1.73 2.81 8.89
CA ASN A 102 -1.77 3.76 10.00
C ASN A 102 -2.63 4.97 9.63
N GLY A 103 -3.26 5.57 10.63
CA GLY A 103 -3.94 6.84 10.48
C GLY A 103 -3.13 7.97 11.12
N SER A 104 -3.84 8.99 11.61
CA SER A 104 -3.31 9.99 12.55
C SER A 104 -2.79 9.35 13.85
N THR A 105 -3.18 8.10 14.13
CA THR A 105 -2.57 7.23 15.13
C THR A 105 -2.00 5.97 14.49
N SER A 106 -0.91 5.47 15.06
CA SER A 106 -0.26 4.23 14.61
C SER A 106 -0.97 2.99 15.16
N LEU A 107 -0.89 1.89 14.42
CA LEU A 107 -1.33 0.57 14.90
C LEU A 107 -0.60 0.21 16.19
N ASN A 108 -1.35 -0.13 17.24
CA ASN A 108 -0.77 -0.74 18.42
C ASN A 108 -0.45 -2.22 18.13
N LEU A 109 0.83 -2.52 17.94
CA LEU A 109 1.30 -3.86 17.57
C LEU A 109 0.94 -4.93 18.61
N GLU A 110 0.91 -4.58 19.89
CA GLU A 110 0.57 -5.52 20.99
C GLU A 110 -0.93 -5.88 21.00
N SER A 111 -1.77 -5.08 20.34
CA SER A 111 -3.20 -5.35 20.21
C SER A 111 -3.53 -6.35 19.10
N VAL A 112 -2.58 -6.66 18.22
CA VAL A 112 -2.78 -7.58 17.09
C VAL A 112 -2.78 -9.02 17.61
N LYS A 113 -3.89 -9.72 17.40
CA LYS A 113 -4.05 -11.14 17.73
C LYS A 113 -4.66 -11.88 16.57
N LEU A 114 -4.13 -13.07 16.27
CA LEU A 114 -4.72 -14.00 15.32
C LEU A 114 -4.94 -15.32 16.03
N SER A 115 -6.09 -15.93 15.80
CA SER A 115 -6.37 -17.28 16.27
C SER A 115 -6.85 -18.15 15.11
N LEU A 116 -6.44 -19.42 15.13
CA LEU A 116 -6.88 -20.44 14.20
C LEU A 116 -7.60 -21.52 15.00
N ASN A 117 -8.87 -21.79 14.69
CA ASN A 117 -9.71 -22.72 15.45
C ASN A 117 -9.71 -22.41 16.97
N ASN A 118 -9.82 -21.13 17.33
CA ASN A 118 -9.79 -20.62 18.71
C ASN A 118 -8.46 -20.81 19.45
N GLN A 119 -7.38 -21.18 18.76
CA GLN A 119 -6.04 -21.23 19.33
C GLN A 119 -5.22 -20.03 18.82
N ASP A 120 -4.67 -19.24 19.74
CA ASP A 120 -3.83 -18.11 19.40
C ASP A 120 -2.58 -18.58 18.62
N VAL A 121 -2.28 -17.88 17.54
CA VAL A 121 -1.10 -18.11 16.71
C VAL A 121 -0.23 -16.86 16.70
N LYS A 122 1.09 -17.07 16.62
CA LYS A 122 2.04 -15.97 16.48
C LYS A 122 1.96 -15.44 15.04
N VAL A 123 1.90 -14.11 14.91
CA VAL A 123 1.99 -13.41 13.63
C VAL A 123 3.33 -12.70 13.50
N ASP A 124 3.80 -12.57 12.27
CA ASP A 124 4.90 -11.68 11.89
C ASP A 124 4.32 -10.35 11.42
N ILE A 125 4.84 -9.24 11.95
CA ILE A 125 4.41 -7.90 11.58
C ILE A 125 5.60 -7.13 11.01
N ILE A 126 5.43 -6.63 9.79
CA ILE A 126 6.41 -5.77 9.11
C ILE A 126 5.82 -4.37 8.99
N THR A 127 6.50 -3.38 9.53
CA THR A 127 6.14 -1.96 9.41
C THR A 127 6.94 -1.30 8.28
N SER A 128 6.33 -0.36 7.57
CA SER A 128 6.97 0.40 6.50
C SER A 128 6.89 1.90 6.78
N ASP A 129 7.87 2.66 6.28
CA ASP A 129 7.96 4.12 6.43
C ASP A 129 6.81 4.87 5.74
N ASP A 130 6.12 4.20 4.81
CA ASP A 130 4.91 4.72 4.17
C ASP A 130 3.63 4.52 5.02
N GLY A 131 3.77 4.05 6.26
CA GLY A 131 2.67 3.94 7.22
C GLY A 131 1.82 2.68 7.04
N PHE A 132 2.23 1.72 6.21
CA PHE A 132 1.56 0.43 6.08
C PHE A 132 2.23 -0.63 6.98
N ASN A 133 1.40 -1.47 7.57
CA ASN A 133 1.81 -2.61 8.38
C ASN A 133 1.29 -3.89 7.72
N THR A 134 2.17 -4.85 7.47
CA THR A 134 1.79 -6.17 6.98
C THR A 134 1.83 -7.18 8.12
N VAL A 135 0.67 -7.71 8.48
CA VAL A 135 0.52 -8.81 9.43
C VAL A 135 0.46 -10.11 8.63
N SER A 136 1.27 -11.10 8.99
CA SER A 136 1.31 -12.37 8.27
C SER A 136 1.47 -13.57 9.20
N PHE A 137 0.94 -14.70 8.75
CA PHE A 137 1.10 -15.99 9.39
C PHE A 137 1.16 -17.06 8.31
N THR A 138 2.12 -17.97 8.43
CA THR A 138 2.19 -19.18 7.60
C THR A 138 2.28 -20.38 8.54
N GLY A 139 1.26 -21.21 8.51
CA GLY A 139 1.21 -22.47 9.25
C GLY A 139 1.73 -23.64 8.41
N GLU A 140 1.98 -24.76 9.07
CA GLU A 140 2.38 -25.99 8.39
C GLU A 140 1.16 -26.79 7.90
N GLY A 141 1.29 -27.41 6.72
CA GLY A 141 0.27 -28.29 6.16
C GLY A 141 -0.91 -27.55 5.53
N CYS A 142 -2.07 -28.21 5.55
CA CYS A 142 -3.27 -27.76 4.85
C CYS A 142 -4.49 -27.82 5.76
N LEU A 143 -5.41 -26.87 5.58
CA LEU A 143 -6.74 -26.92 6.16
C LEU A 143 -7.43 -28.22 5.73
N LYS A 144 -7.89 -28.99 6.71
CA LYS A 144 -8.65 -30.21 6.45
C LYS A 144 -10.04 -29.84 5.91
N PRO A 145 -10.58 -30.57 4.92
CA PRO A 145 -11.96 -30.37 4.48
C PRO A 145 -12.91 -30.46 5.65
N VAL A 146 -13.92 -29.58 5.69
CA VAL A 146 -15.03 -29.72 6.62
C VAL A 146 -15.73 -31.05 6.29
N PRO A 147 -15.89 -31.98 7.27
CA PRO A 147 -16.55 -33.25 7.01
C PRO A 147 -17.98 -33.00 6.51
N VAL A 148 -18.31 -33.48 5.31
CA VAL A 148 -19.71 -33.48 4.85
C VAL A 148 -20.42 -34.59 5.63
N THR A 149 -21.30 -34.23 6.56
CA THR A 149 -22.20 -35.20 7.16
C THR A 149 -23.21 -35.61 6.09
N SER A 150 -22.91 -36.66 5.32
CA SER A 150 -23.90 -37.24 4.42
C SER A 150 -25.02 -37.83 5.29
N SER A 151 -26.18 -37.16 5.36
CA SER A 151 -27.40 -37.83 5.77
C SER A 151 -27.70 -38.89 4.71
N ARG A 152 -27.39 -40.15 5.01
CA ARG A 152 -27.79 -41.26 4.14
C ARG A 152 -29.32 -41.24 4.07
N TRP A 153 -29.84 -40.94 2.88
CA TRP A 153 -31.27 -41.12 2.59
C TRP A 153 -31.51 -42.64 2.54
N ASN A 154 -32.02 -43.21 3.63
CA ASN A 154 -32.51 -44.58 3.62
C ASN A 154 -33.84 -44.60 2.87
N SER A 155 -33.82 -44.93 1.58
CA SER A 155 -35.04 -45.28 0.86
C SER A 155 -35.59 -46.60 1.43
N PRO A 156 -36.82 -46.66 1.94
CA PRO A 156 -37.42 -47.94 2.31
C PRO A 156 -37.71 -48.75 1.05
N THR A 157 -37.08 -49.93 0.95
CA THR A 157 -37.36 -50.92 -0.09
C THR A 157 -38.77 -51.48 0.13
N THR A 158 -39.76 -51.02 -0.64
CA THR A 158 -41.04 -51.72 -0.75
C THR A 158 -40.91 -52.79 -1.84
N ALA A 159 -40.79 -54.05 -1.42
CA ALA A 159 -40.96 -55.18 -2.32
C ALA A 159 -42.46 -55.29 -2.69
N ILE A 160 -42.77 -55.10 -3.97
CA ILE A 160 -44.09 -55.45 -4.52
C ILE A 160 -44.03 -56.94 -4.89
N ARG A 161 -44.95 -57.73 -4.32
CA ARG A 161 -45.15 -59.16 -4.61
C ARG A 161 -45.79 -59.38 -5.98
#